data_AF-A0A2V7TXN8-F1
#
_entry.id   AF-A0A2V7TXN8-F1
#
_cell.length_a   1.000
_cell.length_b   1.000
_cell.length_c   1.000
_cell.angle_alpha   90.00
_cell.angle_beta   90.00
_cell.angle_gamma   90.00
#
_symmetry.space_group_name_H-M   'P 1'
#
loop_
_entity.id
_entity.type
_entity.pdbx_description
1 polymer ?
#
loop_
_entity_poly.entity_id
_entity_poly.type
_entity_poly.pdbx_seq_one_letter_code
_entity_poly.pdbx_strand_id
1 'polypeptide(L)'
;MLSDEDLSFLKRFLLVSGSLKELAQAYGISYPTVRLRLDRLIEKVKIADSQDVAGPFERRARALFADGRFDVETLRVLLASHGEEMEGRDESDRKP
;
A
#
# COMPACT_ATOMS: atom_id res chain seq x y z
N MET A 1 -1.11 3.84 -9.47
CA MET A 1 -2.49 4.17 -9.90
C MET A 1 -3.18 2.89 -10.34
N LEU A 2 -4.42 2.66 -9.89
CA LEU A 2 -5.23 1.49 -10.28
C LEU A 2 -5.73 1.64 -11.73
N SER A 3 -5.78 0.55 -12.49
CA SER A 3 -6.33 0.54 -13.85
C SER A 3 -7.86 0.41 -13.87
N ASP A 4 -8.51 0.66 -15.00
CA ASP A 4 -9.95 0.41 -15.15
C ASP A 4 -10.33 -1.06 -14.91
N GLU A 5 -9.41 -1.98 -15.24
CA GLU A 5 -9.57 -3.40 -15.01
C GLU A 5 -9.49 -3.77 -13.50
N ASP A 6 -8.64 -3.06 -12.76
CA ASP A 6 -8.53 -3.16 -11.30
C ASP A 6 -9.84 -2.68 -10.65
N LEU A 7 -10.39 -1.55 -11.10
CA LEU A 7 -11.63 -0.97 -10.60
C LEU A 7 -12.85 -1.86 -10.91
N SER A 8 -12.94 -2.39 -12.12
CA SER A 8 -13.99 -3.34 -12.52
C SER A 8 -13.95 -4.62 -11.68
N PHE A 9 -12.73 -5.11 -11.38
CA PHE A 9 -12.54 -6.25 -10.50
C PHE A 9 -13.03 -5.98 -9.08
N LEU A 10 -12.64 -4.85 -8.49
CA LEU A 10 -13.08 -4.40 -7.16
C LEU A 10 -14.61 -4.25 -7.08
N LYS A 11 -15.22 -3.63 -8.09
CA LYS A 11 -16.68 -3.47 -8.14
C LYS A 11 -17.40 -4.81 -8.12
N ARG A 12 -16.94 -5.79 -8.91
CA ARG A 12 -17.52 -7.13 -8.94
C ARG A 12 -17.26 -7.90 -7.64
N PHE A 13 -16.07 -7.76 -7.06
CA PHE A 13 -15.74 -8.32 -5.75
C PHE A 13 -16.69 -7.84 -4.66
N LEU A 14 -16.99 -6.53 -4.62
CA LEU A 14 -17.96 -5.94 -3.69
C LEU A 14 -19.39 -6.45 -3.92
N LEU A 15 -19.81 -6.59 -5.18
CA LEU A 15 -21.15 -7.09 -5.53
C LEU A 15 -21.38 -8.54 -5.09
N VAL A 16 -20.32 -9.34 -4.95
CA VAL A 16 -20.36 -10.72 -4.41
C VAL A 16 -19.93 -10.77 -2.93
N SER A 17 -20.06 -9.65 -2.20
CA SER A 17 -19.73 -9.54 -0.76
C SER A 17 -18.31 -9.98 -0.40
N GLY A 18 -17.36 -9.82 -1.32
CA GLY A 18 -15.97 -10.23 -1.13
C GLY A 18 -15.70 -11.73 -1.26
N SER A 19 -16.65 -12.52 -1.76
CA SER A 19 -16.48 -13.95 -1.98
C SER A 19 -15.57 -14.23 -3.18
N LEU A 20 -14.32 -14.61 -2.92
CA LEU A 20 -13.39 -15.06 -3.98
C LEU A 20 -13.92 -16.27 -4.76
N LYS A 21 -14.71 -17.13 -4.12
CA LYS A 21 -15.30 -18.32 -4.75
C LYS A 21 -16.40 -17.94 -5.74
N GLU A 22 -17.30 -17.04 -5.36
CA GLU A 22 -18.35 -16.55 -6.26
C GLU A 22 -17.76 -15.70 -7.38
N LEU A 23 -16.71 -14.93 -7.08
CA LEU A 23 -16.01 -14.15 -8.09
C LEU A 23 -15.32 -15.06 -9.13
N ALA A 24 -14.71 -16.16 -8.71
CA ALA A 24 -14.15 -17.18 -9.61
C ALA A 24 -15.20 -17.78 -10.53
N GLN A 25 -16.38 -18.11 -9.99
CA GLN A 25 -17.51 -18.57 -10.80
C GLN A 25 -17.99 -17.49 -11.79
N ALA A 26 -18.12 -16.24 -11.36
CA ALA A 26 -18.56 -15.13 -12.20
C ALA A 26 -17.59 -14.82 -13.36
N TYR A 27 -16.28 -15.01 -13.17
CA TYR A 27 -15.28 -14.84 -14.22
C TYR A 27 -15.02 -16.12 -15.04
N GLY A 28 -15.54 -17.28 -14.63
CA GLY A 28 -15.27 -18.55 -15.30
C GLY A 28 -13.80 -19.00 -15.19
N ILE A 29 -13.10 -18.60 -14.13
CA ILE A 29 -11.68 -18.92 -13.92
C ILE A 29 -11.46 -19.58 -12.56
N SER A 30 -10.28 -20.17 -12.37
CA SER A 30 -9.97 -20.89 -11.14
C SER A 30 -9.85 -19.95 -9.93
N TYR A 31 -10.24 -20.45 -8.75
CA TYR A 31 -10.07 -19.73 -7.49
C TYR A 31 -8.62 -19.26 -7.25
N PRO A 32 -7.57 -20.09 -7.47
CA PRO A 32 -6.19 -19.63 -7.38
C PRO A 32 -5.87 -18.41 -8.26
N THR A 33 -6.44 -18.34 -9.47
CA THR A 33 -6.24 -17.21 -10.40
C THR A 33 -6.86 -15.91 -9.86
N VAL A 34 -8.08 -15.98 -9.32
CA VAL A 34 -8.74 -14.82 -8.72
C VAL A 34 -8.00 -14.35 -7.47
N ARG A 35 -7.57 -15.29 -6.62
CA ARG A 35 -6.79 -14.98 -5.41
C ARG A 35 -5.51 -14.22 -5.77
N LEU A 36 -4.73 -14.71 -6.73
CA LEU A 36 -3.51 -14.04 -7.17
C LEU A 36 -3.78 -12.61 -7.68
N ARG A 37 -4.91 -12.40 -8.35
CA ARG A 37 -5.32 -11.07 -8.82
C ARG A 37 -5.70 -10.14 -7.66
N LEU A 38 -6.41 -10.64 -6.65
CA LEU A 38 -6.71 -9.88 -5.44
C LEU A 38 -5.44 -9.53 -4.65
N ASP A 39 -4.53 -10.48 -4.48
CA ASP A 39 -3.27 -10.26 -3.76
C ASP A 39 -2.45 -9.13 -4.42
N ARG A 40 -2.36 -9.11 -5.75
CA ARG A 40 -1.70 -8.03 -6.50
C ARG A 40 -2.37 -6.67 -6.30
N LEU A 41 -3.70 -6.63 -6.17
CA LEU A 41 -4.44 -5.40 -5.89
C LEU A 41 -4.18 -4.89 -4.48
N ILE A 42 -4.15 -5.78 -3.49
CA ILE A 42 -3.81 -5.43 -2.11
C ILE A 42 -2.42 -4.81 -2.05
N GLU A 43 -1.43 -5.40 -2.73
CA GLU A 43 -0.08 -4.83 -2.77
C GLU A 43 -0.05 -3.45 -3.44
N LYS A 44 -0.81 -3.24 -4.53
CA LYS A 44 -0.94 -1.91 -5.14
C LYS A 44 -1.55 -0.89 -4.17
N VAL A 45 -2.55 -1.27 -3.39
CA VAL A 45 -3.18 -0.41 -2.38
C VAL A 45 -2.19 -0.08 -1.27
N LYS A 46 -1.48 -1.07 -0.73
CA LYS A 46 -0.42 -0.84 0.28
C LYS A 46 0.66 0.11 -0.24
N ILE A 47 1.08 -0.02 -1.50
CA ILE A 47 2.06 0.88 -2.12
C ILE A 47 1.48 2.30 -2.26
N ALA A 48 0.22 2.44 -2.67
CA ALA A 48 -0.43 3.73 -2.75
C ALA A 48 -0.58 4.40 -1.38
N ASP A 49 -1.05 3.65 -0.38
CA ASP A 49 -1.19 4.13 1.00
C ASP A 49 0.18 4.47 1.61
N SER A 50 1.21 3.67 1.38
CA SER A 50 2.58 3.99 1.82
C SER A 50 3.17 5.23 1.14
N GLN A 51 2.70 5.58 -0.06
CA GLN A 51 3.04 6.86 -0.70
C GLN A 51 2.31 8.05 -0.06
N ASP A 52 1.09 7.85 0.46
CA ASP A 52 0.39 8.82 1.30
C ASP A 52 0.96 8.89 2.74
N VAL A 53 1.64 7.84 3.20
CA VAL A 53 2.41 7.79 4.47
C VAL A 53 3.75 8.53 4.37
N ALA A 54 4.14 9.03 3.19
CA ALA A 54 5.19 10.04 3.13
C ALA A 54 4.68 11.32 3.81
N GLY A 55 4.82 11.39 5.13
CA GLY A 55 4.44 12.53 5.94
C GLY A 55 5.15 13.81 5.46
N PRO A 56 4.77 14.98 6.00
CA PRO A 56 5.44 16.24 5.67
C PRO A 56 6.98 16.15 5.77
N PHE A 57 7.47 15.31 6.69
CA PHE A 57 8.88 14.96 6.84
C PHE A 57 9.45 14.19 5.65
N GLU A 58 8.92 13.00 5.31
CA GLU A 58 9.42 12.17 4.20
C GLU A 58 9.45 12.95 2.88
N ARG A 59 8.39 13.72 2.58
CA ARG A 59 8.34 14.54 1.36
C ARG A 59 9.45 15.57 1.33
N ARG A 60 9.73 16.22 2.46
CA ARG A 60 10.78 17.23 2.56
C ARG A 60 12.19 16.63 2.53
N ALA A 61 12.38 15.46 3.14
CA ALA A 61 13.62 14.72 3.08
C ALA A 61 13.94 14.27 1.64
N ARG A 62 12.96 13.73 0.91
CA ARG A 62 13.11 13.35 -0.50
C ARG A 62 13.40 14.56 -1.40
N ALA A 63 12.76 15.70 -1.16
CA ALA A 63 13.04 16.94 -1.89
C ALA A 63 14.49 17.44 -1.67
N LEU A 64 14.97 17.45 -0.44
CA LEU A 64 16.34 17.88 -0.13
C LEU A 64 17.40 16.94 -0.71
N PHE A 65 17.12 15.63 -0.79
CA PHE A 65 17.96 14.68 -1.49
C PHE A 65 18.01 14.98 -3.00
N ALA A 66 16.86 15.27 -3.63
CA ALA A 66 16.80 15.65 -5.04
C ALA A 66 17.59 16.95 -5.33
N ASP A 67 17.62 17.88 -4.36
CA ASP A 67 18.43 19.10 -4.41
C ASP A 67 19.93 18.86 -4.11
N GLY A 68 20.36 17.61 -3.90
CA GLY A 68 21.76 17.24 -3.66
C GLY A 68 22.30 17.66 -2.29
N ARG A 69 21.42 17.93 -1.31
CA ARG A 69 21.83 18.39 0.03
C ARG A 69 22.45 17.31 0.89
N PHE A 70 22.20 16.04 0.57
CA PHE A 70 22.81 14.86 1.21
C PHE A 70 22.70 13.63 0.30
N ASP A 71 23.46 12.58 0.64
CA ASP A 71 23.50 11.33 -0.14
C ASP A 71 22.34 10.37 0.18
N VAL A 72 22.27 9.30 -0.61
CA VAL A 72 21.20 8.30 -0.50
C VAL A 72 21.27 7.52 0.82
N GLU A 73 22.46 7.39 1.41
CA GLU A 73 22.64 6.69 2.68
C GLU A 73 22.06 7.50 3.84
N THR A 74 22.31 8.81 3.84
CA THR A 74 21.72 9.76 4.78
C THR A 74 20.20 9.78 4.65
N LEU A 75 19.65 9.78 3.43
CA LEU A 75 18.21 9.70 3.21
C LEU A 75 17.62 8.41 3.81
N ARG A 76 18.27 7.26 3.61
CA ARG A 76 17.80 5.98 4.16
C ARG A 76 17.73 5.98 5.68
N VAL A 77 18.77 6.47 6.35
CA VAL A 77 18.81 6.56 7.81
C VAL A 77 17.67 7.46 8.32
N LEU A 78 17.46 8.63 7.71
CA LEU A 78 16.41 9.57 8.12
C LEU A 78 15.00 8.98 7.97
N LEU A 79 14.72 8.27 6.88
CA LEU A 79 13.41 7.64 6.65
C LEU A 79 13.19 6.44 7.59
N ALA A 80 14.23 5.64 7.85
CA ALA A 80 14.15 4.49 8.76
C ALA A 80 13.86 4.93 10.21
N SER A 81 14.60 5.92 10.73
CA SER A 81 14.37 6.44 12.09
C SER A 81 12.97 7.07 12.25
N HIS A 82 12.45 7.71 11.21
CA HIS A 82 11.09 8.25 11.25
C HIS A 82 10.01 7.17 11.24
N GLY A 83 10.23 6.05 10.53
CA GLY A 83 9.36 4.88 10.56
C GLY A 83 9.26 4.27 11.97
N GLU A 84 10.40 4.11 12.65
CA GLU A 84 10.48 3.57 14.01
C GLU A 84 9.73 4.45 15.04
N GLU A 85 9.80 5.78 14.91
CA GLU A 85 9.04 6.71 15.77
C GLU A 85 7.52 6.63 15.57
N MET A 86 7.07 6.37 14.33
CA MET A 86 5.65 6.26 14.01
C MET A 86 5.07 4.93 14.50
N GLU A 87 5.81 3.83 14.37
CA GLU A 87 5.42 2.52 14.92
C GLU A 87 5.37 2.51 16.46
N GLY A 88 6.30 3.20 17.13
CA GLY A 88 6.30 3.31 18.60
C GLY A 88 5.15 4.13 19.19
N ARG A 89 4.56 5.06 18.42
CA ARG A 89 3.37 5.84 18.83
C ARG A 89 2.09 5.02 18.74
N ASP A 90 1.93 4.23 17.68
CA ASP A 90 0.77 3.33 17.50
C ASP A 90 0.71 2.24 18.59
N GLU A 91 1.86 1.84 19.13
CA GLU A 91 1.94 0.83 20.21
C GLU A 91 1.64 1.43 21.61
N SER A 92 1.93 2.72 21.83
CA SER A 92 1.58 3.43 23.09
C SER A 92 0.09 3.74 23.23
N ASP A 93 -0.60 4.06 22.13
CA ASP A 93 -2.05 4.34 22.16
C ASP A 93 -2.92 3.08 22.38
N ARG A 94 -2.32 1.88 22.36
CA ARG A 94 -3.02 0.60 22.49
C ARG A 94 -2.99 0.01 23.90
N LYS A 95 -2.33 0.64 24.87
CA LYS A 95 -2.24 0.11 26.24
C LYS A 95 -3.20 0.86 27.19
N PRO A 96 -4.19 0.17 27.80
CA PRO A 96 -5.14 0.78 28.74
C PRO A 96 -4.51 1.11 30.09
#